data_AF-A0A932XC04-F1
#
_entry.id   AF-A0A932XC04-F1
#
_cell.length_a   1.000
_cell.length_b   1.000
_cell.length_c   1.000
_cell.angle_alpha   90.00
_cell.angle_beta   90.00
_cell.angle_gamma   90.00
#
_symmetry.space_group_name_H-M   'P 1'
#
loop_
_entity.id
_entity.type
_entity.pdbx_description
1 polymer ?
#
loop_
_entity_poly.entity_id
_entity_poly.type
_entity_poly.pdbx_seq_one_letter_code
_entity_poly.pdbx_strand_id
1 'polypeptide(L)'
;MTKLTYGPDETRMNRLEASSASKVCLGDILNDYRTRRSWDEARLADYLGTDRPTLGGLFRTPLPIGYEAVTTIASTYGLVKTRLLSIV
;
A
#
# COMPACT_ATOMS: atom_id res chain seq x y z
N MET A 1 -41.92 -19.04 -1.06
CA MET A 1 -40.98 -18.70 -2.15
C MET A 1 -40.20 -17.46 -1.70
N THR A 2 -39.17 -17.71 -0.88
CA THR A 2 -37.72 -17.67 -1.18
C THR A 2 -37.13 -16.27 -1.00
N LYS A 3 -36.59 -16.10 0.20
CA LYS A 3 -35.73 -15.04 0.71
C LYS A 3 -34.49 -14.87 -0.19
N LEU A 4 -34.39 -13.73 -0.87
CA LEU A 4 -33.16 -13.30 -1.55
C LEU A 4 -32.08 -13.06 -0.50
N THR A 5 -31.27 -14.09 -0.27
CA THR A 5 -30.12 -14.02 0.61
C THR A 5 -28.96 -13.56 -0.27
N TYR A 6 -28.73 -12.25 -0.34
CA TYR A 6 -27.47 -11.73 -0.89
C TYR A 6 -26.36 -12.20 0.05
N GLY A 7 -25.61 -13.20 -0.39
CA GLY A 7 -24.45 -13.71 0.33
C GLY A 7 -23.36 -12.62 0.41
N PRO A 8 -22.65 -12.47 1.54
CA PRO A 8 -21.62 -11.47 1.75
C PRO A 8 -20.28 -11.78 1.03
N ASP A 9 -20.29 -12.55 -0.06
CA ASP A 9 -19.07 -13.08 -0.70
C ASP A 9 -18.74 -12.39 -2.03
N GLU A 10 -19.74 -12.08 -2.87
CA GLU A 10 -19.53 -11.36 -4.14
C GLU A 10 -19.07 -9.91 -3.94
N THR A 11 -19.35 -9.32 -2.78
CA THR A 11 -18.92 -7.95 -2.44
C THR A 11 -17.40 -7.84 -2.20
N ARG A 12 -16.68 -8.95 -1.91
CA ARG A 12 -15.22 -8.91 -1.74
C ARG A 12 -14.49 -8.86 -3.07
N MET A 13 -14.93 -9.64 -4.06
CA MET A 13 -14.30 -9.64 -5.39
C MET A 13 -14.63 -8.37 -6.18
N ASN A 14 -15.87 -7.88 -6.09
CA ASN A 14 -16.27 -6.67 -6.83
C ASN A 14 -15.65 -5.38 -6.26
N ARG A 15 -15.18 -5.37 -5.01
CA ARG A 15 -14.42 -4.23 -4.43
C ARG A 15 -12.99 -4.16 -4.96
N LEU A 16 -12.40 -5.29 -5.36
CA LEU A 16 -11.05 -5.33 -5.95
C LEU A 16 -11.09 -4.97 -7.43
N GLU A 17 -12.09 -5.43 -8.19
CA GLU A 17 -12.22 -5.08 -9.62
C GLU A 17 -12.67 -3.63 -9.87
N ALA A 18 -13.56 -3.08 -9.03
CA ALA A 18 -13.97 -1.68 -9.12
C ALA A 18 -12.85 -0.68 -8.74
N SER A 19 -11.72 -1.15 -8.19
CA SER A 19 -10.53 -0.33 -7.94
C SER A 19 -9.59 -0.20 -9.14
N SER A 20 -9.97 -0.67 -10.33
CA SER A 20 -9.24 -0.34 -11.57
C SER A 20 -9.33 1.16 -11.94
N ALA A 21 -10.14 1.96 -11.23
CA ALA A 21 -10.24 3.42 -11.39
C ALA A 21 -9.59 4.23 -10.24
N SER A 22 -9.15 3.58 -9.15
CA SER A 22 -8.45 4.27 -8.06
C SER A 22 -6.97 3.96 -8.16
N LYS A 23 -6.22 4.83 -8.85
CA LYS A 23 -4.74 4.83 -8.86
C LYS A 23 -4.23 5.19 -7.47
N VAL A 24 -4.50 4.37 -6.46
CA VAL A 24 -3.94 4.54 -5.14
C VAL A 24 -2.44 4.35 -5.32
N CYS A 25 -1.67 5.39 -5.01
CA CYS A 25 -0.22 5.36 -5.18
C CYS A 25 0.41 4.82 -3.90
N LEU A 26 1.54 4.14 -4.01
CA LEU A 26 2.29 3.69 -2.84
C LEU A 26 2.57 4.86 -1.85
N GLY A 27 2.86 6.05 -2.37
CA GLY A 27 3.03 7.26 -1.57
C GLY A 27 1.83 7.59 -0.68
N ASP A 28 0.60 7.46 -1.19
CA ASP A 28 -0.62 7.70 -0.40
C ASP A 28 -0.79 6.67 0.72
N ILE A 29 -0.49 5.40 0.45
CA ILE A 29 -0.56 4.34 1.47
C ILE A 29 0.47 4.60 2.57
N LEU A 30 1.71 4.90 2.19
CA LEU A 30 2.77 5.23 3.14
C LEU A 30 2.39 6.46 3.99
N ASN A 31 1.74 7.44 3.36
CA ASN A 31 1.29 8.66 4.02
C ASN A 31 0.12 8.41 4.98
N ASP A 32 -0.86 7.61 4.58
CA ASP A 32 -1.97 7.19 5.45
C ASP A 32 -1.47 6.36 6.63
N TYR A 33 -0.57 5.40 6.39
CA TYR A 33 0.01 4.54 7.42
C TYR A 33 0.76 5.34 8.49
N ARG A 34 1.67 6.23 8.08
CA ARG A 34 2.40 7.08 9.03
C ARG A 34 1.45 8.01 9.80
N THR A 35 0.40 8.51 9.16
CA THR A 35 -0.58 9.40 9.79
C THR A 35 -1.36 8.65 10.87
N ARG A 36 -1.86 7.44 10.57
CA ARG A 36 -2.56 6.58 11.53
C ARG A 36 -1.69 6.19 12.73
N ARG A 37 -0.38 6.04 12.51
CA ARG A 37 0.59 5.69 13.54
C ARG A 37 1.18 6.90 14.27
N SER A 38 0.84 8.13 13.84
CA SER A 38 1.48 9.37 14.29
C SER A 38 3.01 9.31 14.18
N TRP A 39 3.49 8.82 13.04
CA TRP A 39 4.91 8.71 12.73
C TRP A 39 5.37 9.83 11.79
N ASP A 40 6.50 10.43 12.11
CA ASP A 40 7.26 11.26 11.18
C ASP A 40 7.93 10.42 10.09
N GLU A 41 8.28 11.06 8.98
CA GLU A 41 8.95 10.38 7.85
C GLU A 41 10.24 9.66 8.25
N ALA A 42 11.00 10.20 9.20
CA ALA A 42 12.22 9.56 9.68
C ALA A 42 11.92 8.20 10.35
N ARG A 43 10.83 8.12 11.12
CA ARG A 43 10.41 6.89 11.78
C ARG A 43 9.82 5.89 10.79
N LEU A 44 9.11 6.35 9.77
CA LEU A 44 8.65 5.50 8.68
C LEU A 44 9.83 4.95 7.86
N ALA A 45 10.86 5.76 7.60
CA ALA A 45 12.06 5.36 6.87
C ALA A 45 12.84 4.27 7.65
N ASP A 46 13.08 4.50 8.94
CA ASP A 46 13.67 3.50 9.86
C ASP A 46 12.85 2.19 9.90
N TYR A 47 11.52 2.33 10.00
CA TYR A 47 10.63 1.18 9.92
C TYR A 47 10.74 0.47 8.57
N LEU A 48 10.86 1.16 7.45
CA LEU A 48 11.05 0.51 6.15
C LEU A 48 12.49 0.03 5.89
N GLY A 49 13.42 0.34 6.79
CA GLY A 49 14.84 0.02 6.64
C GLY A 49 15.50 0.80 5.50
N THR A 50 15.09 2.05 5.30
CA THR A 50 15.60 2.92 4.23
C THR A 50 15.91 4.31 4.76
N ASP A 51 16.61 5.10 3.95
CA ASP A 51 16.93 6.48 4.28
C ASP A 51 15.78 7.44 3.88
N ARG A 52 15.72 8.57 4.59
CA ARG A 52 14.76 9.66 4.32
C ARG A 52 14.66 10.11 2.84
N PRO A 53 15.78 10.35 2.11
CA PRO A 53 15.71 10.70 0.68
C PRO A 53 15.05 9.61 -0.17
N THR A 54 15.32 8.34 0.12
CA THR A 54 14.71 7.20 -0.57
C THR A 54 13.21 7.16 -0.32
N LEU A 55 12.78 7.34 0.92
CA LEU A 55 11.37 7.45 1.27
C LEU A 55 10.69 8.64 0.57
N GLY A 56 11.37 9.80 0.49
CA GLY A 56 10.89 10.96 -0.26
C GLY A 56 10.69 10.68 -1.75
N GLY A 57 11.53 9.85 -2.35
CA GLY A 57 11.36 9.36 -3.72
C GLY A 57 10.11 8.50 -3.90
N LEU A 58 9.80 7.64 -2.91
CA LEU A 58 8.60 6.79 -2.92
C LEU A 58 7.31 7.61 -2.84
N PHE A 59 7.28 8.71 -2.08
CA PHE A 59 6.13 9.61 -2.02
C PHE A 59 5.85 10.32 -3.36
N ARG A 60 6.90 10.59 -4.13
CA ARG A 60 6.81 11.33 -5.40
C ARG A 60 6.59 10.43 -6.61
N THR A 61 6.75 9.11 -6.45
CA THR A 61 6.62 8.17 -7.55
C THR A 61 5.22 7.55 -7.51
N PRO A 62 4.33 7.87 -8.47
CA PRO A 62 3.02 7.24 -8.56
C PRO A 62 3.19 5.79 -9.02
N LEU A 63 3.44 4.90 -8.06
CA LEU A 63 3.65 3.48 -8.30
C LEU A 63 2.32 2.75 -8.15
N PRO A 64 1.86 2.04 -9.21
CA PRO A 64 0.66 1.22 -9.12
C PRO A 64 0.86 0.13 -8.07
N ILE A 65 -0.17 -0.11 -7.26
CA ILE A 65 -0.13 -1.13 -6.22
C ILE A 65 -0.39 -2.49 -6.85
N GLY A 66 0.63 -3.34 -6.82
CA GLY A 66 0.53 -4.76 -7.11
C GLY A 66 1.59 -5.50 -6.30
N TYR A 67 1.33 -6.75 -5.92
CA TYR A 67 2.29 -7.55 -5.15
C TYR A 67 3.68 -7.62 -5.80
N GLU A 68 3.70 -7.75 -7.13
CA GLU A 68 4.89 -7.70 -7.99
C GLU A 68 5.58 -6.33 -7.92
N ALA A 69 4.80 -5.24 -8.00
CA ALA A 69 5.30 -3.88 -7.91
C ALA A 69 5.92 -3.60 -6.54
N VAL A 70 5.23 -3.98 -5.45
CA VAL A 70 5.72 -3.83 -4.06
C VAL A 70 7.01 -4.61 -3.85
N THR A 71 7.11 -5.83 -4.37
CA THR A 71 8.33 -6.64 -4.31
C THR A 71 9.47 -5.98 -5.08
N THR A 72 9.18 -5.46 -6.26
CA THR A 72 10.17 -4.76 -7.11
C THR A 72 10.66 -3.49 -6.42
N ILE A 73 9.76 -2.67 -5.88
CA ILE A 73 10.08 -1.44 -5.16
C ILE A 73 10.91 -1.75 -3.91
N ALA A 74 10.54 -2.78 -3.15
CA ALA A 74 11.32 -3.19 -1.99
C ALA A 74 12.76 -3.54 -2.37
N SER A 75 12.95 -4.31 -3.43
CA SER A 75 14.29 -4.65 -3.93
C SER A 75 15.05 -3.43 -4.48
N THR A 76 14.39 -2.59 -5.29
CA THR A 76 14.99 -1.42 -5.94
C THR A 76 15.46 -0.37 -4.93
N TYR A 77 14.68 -0.15 -3.88
CA TYR A 77 14.93 0.89 -2.88
C TYR A 77 15.52 0.34 -1.58
N GLY A 78 15.87 -0.95 -1.54
CA GLY A 78 16.45 -1.61 -0.37
C GLY A 78 15.53 -1.67 0.85
N LEU A 79 14.20 -1.64 0.64
CA LEU A 79 13.22 -1.67 1.71
C LEU A 79 13.10 -3.08 2.29
N VAL A 80 12.81 -3.17 3.58
CA VAL A 80 12.45 -4.44 4.24
C VAL A 80 11.10 -4.92 3.69
N LYS A 81 11.14 -5.87 2.75
CA LYS A 81 9.96 -6.40 2.03
C LYS A 81 8.79 -6.78 2.95
N THR A 82 9.06 -7.49 4.05
CA THR A 82 8.03 -7.92 5.00
C THR A 82 7.30 -6.76 5.67
N ARG A 83 8.02 -5.67 5.95
CA ARG A 83 7.46 -4.47 6.56
C ARG A 83 6.66 -3.65 5.56
N LEU A 84 7.13 -3.55 4.31
CA LEU A 84 6.38 -2.91 3.23
C LEU A 84 5.07 -3.65 2.94
N LEU A 85 5.11 -5.00 2.89
CA LEU A 85 3.92 -5.85 2.74
C LEU A 85 2.92 -5.76 3.91
N SER A 86 3.36 -5.31 5.09
CA SER A 86 2.46 -5.10 6.24
C SER A 86 1.74 -3.75 6.19
N ILE A 87 2.12 -2.88 5.24
CA ILE A 87 1.55 -1.54 5.05
C ILE A 87 0.53 -1.54 3.89
N VAL A 88 0.84 -2.28 2.80
CA VAL A 88 -0.02 -2.42 1.60
C VAL A 88 -1.13 -3.45 1.74
#